data_AF-A0ABD4HSI6-F1
#
_entry.id   AF-A0ABD4HSI6-F1
#
_cell.length_a   1.000
_cell.length_b   1.000
_cell.length_c   1.000
_cell.angle_alpha   90.00
_cell.angle_beta   90.00
_cell.angle_gamma   90.00
#
_symmetry.space_group_name_H-M   'P 1'
#
loop_
_entity.id
_entity.type
_entity.pdbx_description
1 polymer ?
#
loop_
_entity_poly.entity_id
_entity_poly.type
_entity_poly.pdbx_seq_one_letter_code
_entity_poly.pdbx_strand_id
1 'polypeptide(L)'
;LRGLGYQSTADTIKEKLLDRLGGTLTLRRVGNINYLDYLSNYGVNSETPLQLTKNLKSATRDIDISELFTRIVPVGQDIEDTSNTDIEVGTDFSRPKYTIEKVNGGKNYLDDEALIKKFGLNTGIVEFSNVKDPSILKRRGLQWLKDQSLMLVTWTVEAIELGLLDKRYELITLGNSYKVDNQFLYAVERLQVIEKKFSILAPQKVTLTIGSKKKKLTDYQNEIKTIQSNLVNIKANASAGTQSISDLIKKQESLKNEVSQQNNEIINLSEGTQKLSESINSLKDGIAQVETNLSSEITDLKKSREESDETISSLIKRVENLENK
;
A
#
# COMPACT_ATOMS: atom_id res chain seq x y z
N LEU A 1 7.23 16.18 0.76
CA LEU A 1 7.88 14.92 0.35
C LEU A 1 7.63 13.87 1.43
N ARG A 2 6.71 12.92 1.19
CA ARG A 2 6.33 11.88 2.15
C ARG A 2 7.34 10.72 2.09
N GLY A 3 7.98 10.41 3.21
CA GLY A 3 8.40 9.05 3.61
C GLY A 3 9.49 8.29 2.83
N LEU A 4 10.05 8.82 1.74
CA LEU A 4 11.19 8.17 1.08
C LEU A 4 12.50 8.53 1.81
N GLY A 5 13.01 7.64 2.67
CA GLY A 5 14.40 7.76 3.15
C GLY A 5 14.73 7.44 4.61
N TYR A 6 13.80 6.93 5.42
CA TYR A 6 14.08 6.58 6.83
C TYR A 6 14.54 5.13 7.06
N GLN A 7 14.73 4.34 5.99
CA GLN A 7 15.22 2.97 6.08
C GLN A 7 16.74 2.95 6.20
N SER A 8 17.30 1.89 6.80
CA SER A 8 18.76 1.74 6.83
C SER A 8 19.32 1.59 5.41
N THR A 9 20.60 1.93 5.22
CA THR A 9 21.30 1.72 3.94
C THR A 9 21.23 0.26 3.49
N ALA A 10 21.34 -0.69 4.44
CA ALA A 10 21.25 -2.11 4.16
C ALA A 10 19.85 -2.52 3.67
N ASP A 11 18.80 -2.06 4.35
CA ASP A 11 17.41 -2.35 3.95
C ASP A 11 17.09 -1.75 2.59
N THR A 12 17.55 -0.52 2.35
CA THR A 12 17.36 0.17 1.08
C THR A 12 18.01 -0.59 -0.07
N ILE A 13 19.24 -1.07 0.12
CA ILE A 13 19.97 -1.88 -0.87
C ILE A 13 19.24 -3.21 -1.11
N LYS A 14 18.81 -3.89 -0.04
CA LYS A 14 18.10 -5.17 -0.15
C LYS A 14 16.78 -5.01 -0.92
N GLU A 15 15.91 -4.10 -0.48
CA GLU A 15 14.58 -3.93 -1.06
C GLU A 15 14.65 -3.43 -2.52
N LYS A 16 15.46 -2.40 -2.77
CA LYS A 16 15.43 -1.70 -4.07
C LYS A 16 16.31 -2.35 -5.13
N LEU A 17 17.36 -3.08 -4.73
CA LEU A 17 18.28 -3.74 -5.66
C LEU A 17 18.08 -5.26 -5.61
N LEU A 18 18.35 -5.92 -4.49
CA LEU A 18 18.35 -7.39 -4.43
C LEU A 18 16.96 -7.99 -4.65
N ASP A 19 15.95 -7.55 -3.89
CA ASP A 19 14.60 -8.11 -3.94
C ASP A 19 13.87 -7.69 -5.22
N ARG A 20 14.07 -6.44 -5.67
CA ARG A 20 13.34 -5.89 -6.84
C ARG A 20 13.99 -6.19 -8.18
N LEU A 21 15.33 -6.12 -8.26
CA LEU A 21 16.09 -6.21 -9.51
C LEU A 21 16.93 -7.50 -9.59
N GLY A 22 17.07 -8.24 -8.49
CA GLY A 22 17.92 -9.43 -8.41
C GLY A 22 19.40 -9.06 -8.27
N GLY A 23 20.28 -9.97 -8.69
CA GLY A 23 21.74 -9.77 -8.69
C GLY A 23 22.42 -10.14 -7.38
N THR A 24 23.73 -9.91 -7.32
CA THR A 24 24.59 -10.28 -6.18
C THR A 24 25.50 -9.12 -5.82
N LEU A 25 25.65 -8.88 -4.51
CA LEU A 25 26.63 -7.94 -3.98
C LEU A 25 27.92 -8.67 -3.61
N THR A 26 29.05 -8.14 -4.03
CA THR A 26 30.37 -8.65 -3.64
C THR A 26 31.28 -7.54 -3.16
N LEU A 27 32.17 -7.87 -2.22
CA LEU A 27 33.19 -6.97 -1.72
C LEU A 27 34.50 -7.28 -2.42
N ARG A 28 35.06 -6.26 -3.07
CA ARG A 28 36.36 -6.36 -3.75
C ARG A 28 37.29 -5.29 -3.22
N ARG A 29 38.52 -5.66 -2.87
CA ARG A 29 39.55 -4.70 -2.48
C ARG A 29 40.57 -4.53 -3.59
N VAL A 30 40.83 -3.29 -4.00
CA VAL A 30 41.91 -2.96 -4.94
C VAL A 30 42.81 -1.94 -4.26
N GLY A 31 44.04 -2.37 -3.94
CA GLY A 31 44.97 -1.61 -3.10
C GLY A 31 44.36 -1.35 -1.71
N ASN A 32 44.16 -0.06 -1.39
CA ASN A 32 43.57 0.36 -0.11
C ASN A 32 42.08 0.75 -0.20
N ILE A 33 41.43 0.57 -1.35
CA ILE A 33 40.03 0.92 -1.55
C ILE A 33 39.17 -0.35 -1.55
N ASN A 34 38.09 -0.33 -0.77
CA ASN A 34 37.05 -1.37 -0.80
C ASN A 34 35.92 -0.93 -1.72
N TYR A 35 35.55 -1.80 -2.65
CA TYR A 35 34.43 -1.64 -3.57
C TYR A 35 33.31 -2.60 -3.15
N LEU A 36 32.08 -2.12 -3.24
CA LEU A 36 30.87 -2.94 -3.17
C LEU A 36 30.32 -3.03 -4.59
N ASP A 37 30.61 -4.13 -5.27
CA ASP A 37 30.16 -4.36 -6.65
C ASP A 37 28.76 -4.99 -6.63
N TYR A 38 27.86 -4.48 -7.48
CA TYR A 38 26.54 -5.05 -7.72
C TYR A 38 26.51 -5.68 -9.12
N LEU A 39 26.45 -7.01 -9.17
CA LEU A 39 26.67 -7.79 -10.40
C LEU A 39 25.44 -8.65 -10.72
N SER A 40 25.14 -8.82 -12.01
CA SER A 40 24.09 -9.75 -12.45
C SER A 40 24.49 -11.21 -12.24
N ASN A 41 25.78 -11.52 -12.43
CA ASN A 41 26.39 -12.83 -12.18
C ASN A 41 27.70 -12.63 -11.43
N TYR A 42 27.98 -13.50 -10.46
CA TYR A 42 29.19 -13.45 -9.64
C TYR A 42 30.07 -14.69 -9.90
N GLY A 43 31.39 -14.49 -9.92
CA GLY A 43 32.40 -15.53 -10.09
C GLY A 43 32.57 -16.04 -11.52
N VAL A 44 33.48 -17.00 -11.69
CA VAL A 44 33.85 -17.59 -12.98
C VAL A 44 33.78 -19.12 -12.95
N ASN A 45 33.75 -19.74 -14.13
CA ASN A 45 33.87 -21.18 -14.25
C ASN A 45 35.34 -21.59 -14.12
N SER A 46 35.64 -22.37 -13.09
CA SER A 46 36.93 -23.01 -12.92
C SER A 46 37.01 -24.28 -13.78
N GLU A 47 38.21 -24.54 -14.31
CA GLU A 47 38.53 -25.79 -14.99
C GLU A 47 39.17 -26.83 -14.06
N THR A 48 39.45 -26.48 -12.80
CA THR A 48 39.93 -27.41 -11.77
C THR A 48 38.75 -28.17 -11.17
N PRO A 49 38.56 -29.47 -11.44
CA PRO A 49 37.43 -30.21 -10.89
C PRO A 49 37.61 -30.55 -9.41
N LEU A 50 36.50 -30.74 -8.70
CA LEU A 50 36.44 -31.39 -7.40
C LEU A 50 36.19 -32.88 -7.63
N GLN A 51 37.23 -33.70 -7.47
CA GLN A 51 37.21 -35.13 -7.85
C GLN A 51 37.48 -36.04 -6.66
N LEU A 52 36.65 -37.08 -6.52
CA LEU A 52 36.96 -38.20 -5.63
C LEU A 52 38.38 -38.72 -5.90
N THR A 53 39.04 -39.22 -4.86
CA THR A 53 40.44 -39.71 -4.87
C THR A 53 41.53 -38.68 -5.20
N LYS A 54 41.16 -37.42 -5.49
CA LYS A 54 42.10 -36.29 -5.60
C LYS A 54 41.89 -35.30 -4.46
N ASN A 55 41.16 -34.22 -4.72
CA ASN A 55 40.93 -33.12 -3.78
C ASN A 55 39.58 -33.21 -3.06
N LEU A 56 38.70 -34.14 -3.45
CA LEU A 56 37.40 -34.36 -2.79
C LEU A 56 37.52 -35.45 -1.72
N LYS A 57 37.31 -35.08 -0.46
CA LYS A 57 37.30 -36.02 0.68
C LYS A 57 35.92 -36.64 0.89
N SER A 58 34.88 -35.80 0.86
CA SER A 58 33.49 -36.25 0.94
C SER A 58 32.58 -35.25 0.22
N ALA A 59 31.46 -35.75 -0.28
CA ALA A 59 30.41 -34.94 -0.88
C ALA A 59 29.07 -35.51 -0.45
N THR A 60 28.29 -34.69 0.25
CA THR A 60 26.91 -35.01 0.64
C THR A 60 25.97 -34.13 -0.15
N ARG A 61 25.05 -34.76 -0.87
CA ARG A 61 23.99 -34.09 -1.60
C ARG A 61 22.72 -34.15 -0.77
N ASP A 62 22.18 -32.99 -0.45
CA ASP A 62 20.91 -32.86 0.24
C ASP A 62 19.88 -32.22 -0.70
N ILE A 63 18.68 -32.77 -0.71
CA ILE A 63 17.57 -32.29 -1.52
C ILE A 63 16.47 -31.80 -0.58
N ASP A 64 16.21 -30.49 -0.58
CA ASP A 64 15.03 -29.94 0.08
C ASP A 64 13.90 -29.81 -0.93
N ILE A 65 12.74 -30.39 -0.63
CA ILE A 65 11.52 -30.22 -1.43
C ILE A 65 10.40 -29.54 -0.65
N SER A 66 10.66 -29.06 0.57
CA SER A 66 9.62 -28.50 1.44
C SER A 66 8.93 -27.26 0.84
N GLU A 67 9.67 -26.44 0.11
CA GLU A 67 9.16 -25.24 -0.57
C GLU A 67 9.00 -25.42 -2.10
N LEU A 68 9.04 -26.66 -2.60
CA LEU A 68 8.95 -26.95 -4.04
C LEU A 68 7.50 -26.92 -4.52
N PHE A 69 7.18 -26.00 -5.43
CA PHE A 69 5.88 -25.98 -6.12
C PHE A 69 6.01 -26.46 -7.56
N THR A 70 5.38 -27.58 -7.88
CA THR A 70 5.36 -28.09 -9.27
C THR A 70 4.35 -27.36 -10.16
N ARG A 71 3.39 -26.67 -9.53
CA ARG A 71 2.44 -25.74 -10.13
C ARG A 71 2.43 -24.45 -9.31
N ILE A 72 2.48 -23.30 -9.98
CA ILE A 72 2.29 -22.02 -9.30
C ILE A 72 1.11 -21.26 -9.86
N VAL A 73 0.42 -20.51 -8.98
CA VAL A 73 -0.56 -19.49 -9.33
C VAL A 73 0.11 -18.14 -9.10
N PRO A 74 0.71 -17.51 -10.14
CA PRO A 74 1.32 -16.20 -9.99
C PRO A 74 0.22 -15.13 -9.89
N VAL A 75 0.25 -14.36 -8.81
CA VAL A 75 -0.67 -13.24 -8.57
C VAL A 75 0.10 -11.92 -8.52
N GLY A 76 -0.43 -10.90 -9.18
CA GLY A 76 0.16 -9.58 -9.27
C GLY A 76 -0.29 -8.65 -8.15
N GLN A 77 -0.23 -7.35 -8.42
CA GLN A 77 -0.73 -6.31 -7.51
C GLN A 77 -2.24 -6.44 -7.27
N ASP A 78 -2.72 -5.94 -6.13
CA ASP A 78 -4.13 -5.72 -5.89
C ASP A 78 -4.73 -4.76 -6.94
N ILE A 79 -5.92 -5.09 -7.40
CA ILE A 79 -6.73 -4.23 -8.25
C ILE A 79 -7.50 -3.30 -7.32
N GLU A 80 -7.21 -2.00 -7.44
CA GLU A 80 -7.96 -0.97 -6.75
C GLU A 80 -9.34 -0.86 -7.38
N ASP A 81 -10.35 -1.41 -6.71
CA ASP A 81 -11.74 -1.14 -7.05
C ASP A 81 -12.12 0.24 -6.51
N THR A 82 -12.26 1.20 -7.43
CA THR A 82 -12.65 2.59 -7.12
C THR A 82 -14.16 2.79 -7.21
N SER A 83 -14.94 1.74 -7.48
CA SER A 83 -16.38 1.84 -7.78
C SER A 83 -17.31 1.60 -6.59
N ASN A 84 -16.80 1.12 -5.45
CA ASN A 84 -17.60 0.93 -4.23
C ASN A 84 -17.02 1.74 -3.06
N THR A 85 -17.60 2.92 -2.83
CA THR A 85 -17.39 3.73 -1.62
C THR A 85 -18.18 3.23 -0.41
N ASP A 86 -19.04 2.23 -0.58
CA ASP A 86 -19.80 1.59 0.50
C ASP A 86 -19.27 0.17 0.71
N ILE A 87 -18.24 0.02 1.54
CA ILE A 87 -17.80 -1.30 1.99
C ILE A 87 -17.92 -1.33 3.52
N GLU A 88 -18.95 -2.03 3.99
CA GLU A 88 -19.03 -2.50 5.38
C GLU A 88 -17.74 -3.25 5.72
N VAL A 89 -17.13 -2.88 6.83
CA VAL A 89 -15.85 -3.44 7.29
C VAL A 89 -16.06 -4.86 7.82
N GLY A 90 -16.23 -5.83 6.92
CA GLY A 90 -16.03 -7.25 7.17
C GLY A 90 -14.54 -7.62 7.26
N THR A 91 -14.23 -8.62 8.07
CA THR A 91 -12.85 -9.03 8.40
C THR A 91 -12.14 -9.88 7.34
N ASP A 92 -12.70 -10.02 6.13
CA ASP A 92 -12.19 -10.90 5.08
C ASP A 92 -12.36 -10.28 3.67
N PHE A 93 -11.57 -9.25 3.37
CA PHE A 93 -11.51 -8.65 2.04
C PHE A 93 -10.20 -9.04 1.34
N SER A 94 -10.19 -10.18 0.66
CA SER A 94 -9.17 -10.44 -0.36
C SER A 94 -9.47 -9.59 -1.59
N ARG A 95 -8.65 -8.56 -1.84
CA ARG A 95 -8.79 -7.71 -3.03
C ARG A 95 -8.52 -8.54 -4.28
N PRO A 96 -9.29 -8.38 -5.37
CA PRO A 96 -8.97 -9.04 -6.63
C PRO A 96 -7.56 -8.64 -7.07
N LYS A 97 -6.74 -9.59 -7.53
CA LYS A 97 -5.35 -9.34 -7.96
C LYS A 97 -5.20 -9.54 -9.47
N TYR A 98 -4.19 -8.92 -10.08
CA TYR A 98 -3.84 -9.22 -11.48
C TYR A 98 -3.42 -10.69 -11.64
N THR A 99 -3.98 -11.39 -12.63
CA THR A 99 -3.69 -12.81 -12.92
C THR A 99 -3.11 -12.97 -14.32
N ILE A 100 -2.62 -14.18 -14.64
CA ILE A 100 -2.06 -14.52 -15.96
C ILE A 100 -3.09 -15.07 -16.96
N GLU A 101 -4.35 -15.26 -16.57
CA GLU A 101 -5.36 -15.98 -17.36
C GLU A 101 -5.50 -15.44 -18.79
N LYS A 102 -5.51 -14.10 -18.92
CA LYS A 102 -5.62 -13.40 -20.20
C LYS A 102 -4.47 -13.69 -21.17
N VAL A 103 -3.31 -14.08 -20.67
CA VAL A 103 -2.09 -14.34 -21.47
C VAL A 103 -1.65 -15.82 -21.41
N ASN A 104 -2.51 -16.68 -20.87
CA ASN A 104 -2.22 -18.08 -20.62
C ASN A 104 -3.39 -19.02 -20.97
N GLY A 105 -4.14 -18.69 -22.02
CA GLY A 105 -5.22 -19.54 -22.52
C GLY A 105 -6.33 -19.77 -21.49
N GLY A 106 -6.61 -18.79 -20.63
CA GLY A 106 -7.61 -18.89 -19.57
C GLY A 106 -7.15 -19.61 -18.29
N LYS A 107 -5.89 -20.11 -18.23
CA LYS A 107 -5.35 -20.75 -17.03
C LYS A 107 -4.65 -19.74 -16.13
N ASN A 108 -5.01 -19.69 -14.85
CA ASN A 108 -4.36 -18.84 -13.84
C ASN A 108 -3.06 -19.42 -13.27
N TYR A 109 -2.64 -20.61 -13.71
CA TYR A 109 -1.48 -21.32 -13.19
C TYR A 109 -0.43 -21.62 -14.27
N LEU A 110 0.78 -21.92 -13.81
CA LEU A 110 1.91 -22.41 -14.61
C LEU A 110 2.40 -23.73 -14.05
N ASP A 111 2.72 -24.67 -14.94
CA ASP A 111 3.18 -26.02 -14.60
C ASP A 111 4.65 -26.20 -14.97
N ASP A 112 5.38 -26.89 -14.09
CA ASP A 112 6.65 -27.53 -14.42
C ASP A 112 6.42 -29.03 -14.62
N GLU A 113 6.13 -29.43 -15.86
CA GLU A 113 5.81 -30.82 -16.23
C GLU A 113 6.93 -31.80 -15.84
N ALA A 114 8.19 -31.36 -15.86
CA ALA A 114 9.33 -32.21 -15.50
C ALA A 114 9.34 -32.50 -13.99
N LEU A 115 9.04 -31.49 -13.17
CA LEU A 115 8.90 -31.66 -11.73
C LEU A 115 7.62 -32.41 -11.35
N ILE A 116 6.49 -32.15 -12.02
CA ILE A 116 5.23 -32.89 -11.81
C ILE A 116 5.44 -34.38 -12.03
N LYS A 117 6.14 -34.76 -13.11
CA LYS A 117 6.44 -36.18 -13.40
C LYS A 117 7.28 -36.84 -12.31
N LYS A 118 8.15 -36.08 -11.62
CA LYS A 118 9.09 -36.60 -10.64
C LYS A 118 8.55 -36.60 -9.20
N PHE A 119 7.77 -35.58 -8.85
CA PHE A 119 7.37 -35.29 -7.48
C PHE A 119 5.85 -35.23 -7.28
N GLY A 120 5.06 -35.37 -8.36
CA GLY A 120 3.61 -35.21 -8.33
C GLY A 120 3.17 -33.75 -8.35
N LEU A 121 1.86 -33.52 -8.30
CA LEU A 121 1.29 -32.18 -8.32
C LEU A 121 1.29 -31.56 -6.91
N ASN A 122 2.16 -30.58 -6.69
CA ASN A 122 2.15 -29.64 -5.58
C ASN A 122 1.91 -28.22 -6.08
N THR A 123 0.92 -27.52 -5.52
CA THR A 123 0.48 -26.18 -5.97
C THR A 123 0.78 -25.11 -4.92
N GLY A 124 1.36 -23.99 -5.35
CA GLY A 124 1.58 -22.82 -4.50
C GLY A 124 1.13 -21.51 -5.14
N ILE A 125 0.92 -20.49 -4.32
CA ILE A 125 0.66 -19.12 -4.78
C ILE A 125 1.97 -18.33 -4.69
N VAL A 126 2.33 -17.63 -5.76
CA VAL A 126 3.53 -16.77 -5.79
C VAL A 126 3.09 -15.34 -6.05
N GLU A 127 3.36 -14.45 -5.10
CA GLU A 127 2.92 -13.07 -5.16
C GLU A 127 3.99 -12.12 -5.73
N PHE A 128 3.61 -11.33 -6.73
CA PHE A 128 4.38 -10.28 -7.36
C PHE A 128 3.64 -8.95 -7.19
N SER A 129 3.61 -8.45 -5.95
CA SER A 129 2.81 -7.30 -5.49
C SER A 129 3.03 -6.00 -6.25
N ASN A 130 4.09 -5.89 -7.06
CA ASN A 130 4.41 -4.71 -7.88
C ASN A 130 4.17 -4.91 -9.39
N VAL A 131 3.49 -5.99 -9.79
CA VAL A 131 3.24 -6.31 -11.21
C VAL A 131 1.76 -6.20 -11.53
N LYS A 132 1.42 -5.28 -12.44
CA LYS A 132 0.06 -5.14 -13.00
C LYS A 132 -0.10 -5.82 -14.36
N ASP A 133 1.00 -5.98 -15.11
CA ASP A 133 0.96 -6.52 -16.47
C ASP A 133 0.95 -8.07 -16.46
N PRO A 134 -0.10 -8.72 -17.01
CA PRO A 134 -0.21 -10.18 -17.05
C PRO A 134 0.94 -10.89 -17.79
N SER A 135 1.50 -10.29 -18.84
CA SER A 135 2.62 -10.85 -19.61
C SER A 135 3.91 -10.80 -18.81
N ILE A 136 4.16 -9.70 -18.10
CA ILE A 136 5.29 -9.60 -17.16
C ILE A 136 5.12 -10.61 -16.03
N LEU A 137 3.91 -10.73 -15.49
CA LEU A 137 3.57 -11.67 -14.42
C LEU A 137 3.84 -13.12 -14.83
N LYS A 138 3.38 -13.52 -16.03
CA LYS A 138 3.66 -14.84 -16.60
C LYS A 138 5.15 -15.10 -16.78
N ARG A 139 5.89 -14.13 -17.33
CA ARG A 139 7.34 -14.25 -17.51
C ARG A 139 8.07 -14.42 -16.17
N ARG A 140 7.69 -13.65 -15.15
CA ARG A 140 8.26 -13.77 -13.79
C ARG A 140 7.89 -15.09 -13.13
N GLY A 141 6.67 -15.59 -13.31
CA GLY A 141 6.27 -16.91 -12.83
C GLY A 141 7.08 -18.05 -13.45
N LEU A 142 7.30 -18.03 -14.78
CA LEU A 142 8.15 -19.01 -15.45
C LEU A 142 9.61 -18.96 -14.97
N GLN A 143 10.13 -17.75 -14.76
CA GLN A 143 11.47 -17.57 -14.21
C GLN A 143 11.56 -18.13 -12.77
N TRP A 144 10.54 -17.89 -11.94
CA TRP A 144 10.45 -18.43 -10.59
C TRP A 144 10.46 -19.97 -10.59
N LEU A 145 9.67 -20.61 -11.47
CA LEU A 145 9.67 -22.08 -11.62
C LEU A 145 11.05 -22.63 -11.99
N LYS A 146 11.78 -21.92 -12.87
CA LYS A 146 13.15 -22.29 -13.25
C LYS A 146 14.12 -22.14 -12.07
N ASP A 147 14.02 -21.04 -11.33
CA ASP A 147 14.94 -20.72 -10.24
C ASP A 147 14.75 -21.64 -9.02
N GLN A 148 13.52 -22.04 -8.67
CA GLN A 148 13.29 -22.98 -7.57
C GLN A 148 13.97 -24.34 -7.82
N SER A 149 14.07 -24.80 -9.07
CA SER A 149 14.68 -26.10 -9.38
C SER A 149 16.18 -26.12 -9.06
N LEU A 150 16.83 -24.95 -9.18
CA LEU A 150 18.22 -24.72 -8.77
C LEU A 150 18.34 -24.62 -7.24
N MET A 151 17.26 -24.27 -6.55
CA MET A 151 17.21 -24.11 -5.09
C MET A 151 17.07 -25.43 -4.32
N LEU A 152 16.69 -26.53 -4.98
CA LEU A 152 16.42 -27.80 -4.29
C LEU A 152 17.67 -28.53 -3.80
N VAL A 153 18.83 -28.29 -4.42
CA VAL A 153 20.00 -29.14 -4.24
C VAL A 153 21.14 -28.37 -3.60
N THR A 154 21.48 -28.77 -2.38
CA THR A 154 22.66 -28.29 -1.66
C THR A 154 23.69 -29.39 -1.57
N TRP A 155 24.91 -29.10 -1.99
CA TRP A 155 26.05 -29.96 -1.78
C TRP A 155 26.90 -29.45 -0.62
N THR A 156 27.18 -30.31 0.35
CA THR A 156 28.22 -30.08 1.34
C THR A 156 29.43 -30.92 0.98
N VAL A 157 30.54 -30.25 0.69
CA VAL A 157 31.76 -30.86 0.18
C VAL A 157 32.90 -30.61 1.15
N GLU A 158 33.56 -31.67 1.61
CA GLU A 158 34.87 -31.56 2.24
C GLU A 158 35.94 -31.75 1.17
N ALA A 159 36.80 -30.74 1.01
CA ALA A 159 37.85 -30.75 0.00
C ALA A 159 39.21 -30.31 0.58
N ILE A 160 40.27 -30.70 -0.13
CA ILE A 160 41.63 -30.22 0.09
C ILE A 160 41.93 -29.10 -0.91
N GLU A 161 42.35 -27.97 -0.39
CA GLU A 161 42.78 -26.80 -1.17
C GLU A 161 44.17 -27.04 -1.74
N LEU A 162 44.23 -27.63 -2.93
CA LEU A 162 45.50 -27.96 -3.59
C LEU A 162 46.33 -26.73 -3.93
N GLY A 163 45.72 -25.58 -4.24
CA GLY A 163 46.46 -24.36 -4.59
C GLY A 163 47.32 -23.79 -3.44
N LEU A 164 47.06 -24.20 -2.19
CA LEU A 164 47.93 -23.88 -1.05
C LEU A 164 49.14 -24.83 -0.93
N LEU A 165 49.04 -26.02 -1.52
CA LEU A 165 50.07 -27.06 -1.45
C LEU A 165 50.95 -27.08 -2.71
N ASP A 166 50.36 -26.74 -3.87
CA ASP A 166 51.01 -26.76 -5.17
C ASP A 166 50.43 -25.65 -6.06
N LYS A 167 51.32 -24.73 -6.47
CA LYS A 167 50.99 -23.52 -7.25
C LYS A 167 50.44 -23.79 -8.66
N ARG A 168 50.50 -25.04 -9.14
CA ARG A 168 49.88 -25.44 -10.41
C ARG A 168 48.35 -25.47 -10.32
N TYR A 169 47.80 -25.58 -9.11
CA TYR A 169 46.37 -25.56 -8.87
C TYR A 169 45.92 -24.17 -8.42
N GLU A 170 44.75 -23.76 -8.87
CA GLU A 170 44.12 -22.53 -8.39
C GLU A 170 43.53 -22.71 -6.99
N LEU A 171 43.30 -21.59 -6.29
CA LEU A 171 42.58 -21.59 -5.02
C LEU A 171 41.08 -21.66 -5.25
N ILE A 172 40.39 -22.50 -4.49
CA ILE A 172 38.93 -22.58 -4.49
C ILE A 172 38.35 -21.26 -3.96
N THR A 173 37.81 -20.46 -4.87
CA THR A 173 37.31 -19.11 -4.60
C THR A 173 35.78 -19.09 -4.46
N LEU A 174 35.28 -18.34 -3.47
CA LEU A 174 33.86 -18.10 -3.25
C LEU A 174 33.23 -17.45 -4.49
N GLY A 175 32.10 -17.99 -4.97
CA GLY A 175 31.41 -17.53 -6.17
C GLY A 175 31.83 -18.21 -7.46
N ASN A 176 33.01 -18.84 -7.50
CA ASN A 176 33.39 -19.61 -8.68
C ASN A 176 32.60 -20.91 -8.75
N SER A 177 32.41 -21.40 -9.98
CA SER A 177 31.74 -22.67 -10.26
C SER A 177 32.73 -23.75 -10.64
N TYR A 178 32.62 -24.92 -10.03
CA TYR A 178 33.54 -26.05 -10.20
C TYR A 178 32.76 -27.27 -10.68
N LYS A 179 33.40 -28.11 -11.50
CA LYS A 179 32.86 -29.43 -11.85
C LYS A 179 33.01 -30.35 -10.62
N VAL A 180 31.90 -30.84 -10.07
CA VAL A 180 31.89 -31.86 -9.03
C VAL A 180 31.76 -33.21 -9.72
N ASP A 181 32.85 -33.97 -9.70
CA ASP A 181 32.95 -35.27 -10.35
C ASP A 181 32.97 -36.35 -9.27
N ASN A 182 31.76 -36.84 -9.00
CA ASN A 182 31.50 -37.98 -8.16
C ASN A 182 30.98 -39.12 -9.03
N GLN A 183 31.86 -39.64 -9.89
CA GLN A 183 31.61 -40.68 -10.88
C GLN A 183 30.85 -41.93 -10.38
N PHE A 184 30.81 -42.18 -9.08
CA PHE A 184 30.15 -43.35 -8.49
C PHE A 184 28.71 -43.11 -8.04
N LEU A 185 28.27 -41.86 -7.89
CA LEU A 185 26.96 -41.54 -7.32
C LEU A 185 26.09 -40.66 -8.23
N TYR A 186 26.67 -39.70 -8.95
CA TYR A 186 25.92 -38.72 -9.75
C TYR A 186 26.67 -38.32 -11.02
N ALA A 187 25.93 -37.77 -11.99
CA ALA A 187 26.53 -37.16 -13.17
C ALA A 187 27.40 -35.95 -12.78
N VAL A 188 28.39 -35.64 -13.61
CA VAL A 188 29.25 -34.47 -13.40
C VAL A 188 28.41 -33.20 -13.50
N GLU A 189 28.27 -32.49 -12.39
CA GLU A 189 27.54 -31.22 -12.31
C GLU A 189 28.52 -30.07 -12.11
N ARG A 190 28.27 -28.93 -12.76
CA ARG A 190 29.01 -27.70 -12.48
C ARG A 190 28.21 -26.86 -11.49
N LEU A 191 28.79 -26.58 -10.33
CA LEU A 191 28.09 -25.99 -9.20
C LEU A 191 28.91 -24.84 -8.61
N GLN A 192 28.21 -23.78 -8.20
CA GLN A 192 28.81 -22.56 -7.65
C GLN A 192 29.07 -22.67 -6.15
N VAL A 193 30.26 -22.28 -5.69
CA VAL A 193 30.59 -22.22 -4.26
C VAL A 193 29.92 -21.00 -3.63
N ILE A 194 29.00 -21.25 -2.70
CA ILE A 194 28.20 -20.21 -2.01
C ILE A 194 28.64 -19.98 -0.56
N GLU A 195 29.36 -20.94 0.03
CA GLU A 195 29.96 -20.81 1.35
C GLU A 195 31.29 -21.57 1.35
N LYS A 196 32.34 -20.97 1.92
CA LYS A 196 33.63 -21.61 2.14
C LYS A 196 34.02 -21.44 3.60
N LYS A 197 34.23 -22.54 4.30
CA LYS A 197 34.67 -22.58 5.70
C LYS A 197 35.99 -23.32 5.79
N PHE A 198 36.89 -22.79 6.62
CA PHE A 198 38.18 -23.41 6.89
C PHE A 198 38.70 -22.92 8.25
N SER A 199 39.54 -23.73 8.88
CA SER A 199 40.26 -23.32 10.09
C SER A 199 41.54 -22.61 9.70
N ILE A 200 41.88 -21.52 10.40
CA ILE A 200 43.15 -20.81 10.20
C ILE A 200 44.35 -21.73 10.52
N LEU A 201 44.15 -22.72 11.41
CA LEU A 201 45.18 -23.70 11.77
C LEU A 201 45.36 -24.81 10.73
N ALA A 202 44.39 -24.99 9.83
CA ALA A 202 44.43 -25.99 8.77
C ALA A 202 43.75 -25.45 7.50
N PRO A 203 44.30 -24.39 6.87
CA PRO A 203 43.66 -23.69 5.75
C PRO A 203 43.53 -24.55 4.49
N GLN A 204 44.32 -25.62 4.39
CA GLN A 204 44.25 -26.59 3.31
C GLN A 204 43.02 -27.51 3.39
N LYS A 205 42.34 -27.59 4.55
CA LYS A 205 41.11 -28.37 4.71
C LYS A 205 39.92 -27.43 4.68
N VAL A 206 39.08 -27.56 3.65
CA VAL A 206 37.96 -26.66 3.44
C VAL A 206 36.65 -27.42 3.37
N THR A 207 35.60 -26.84 3.96
CA THR A 207 34.23 -27.27 3.79
C THR A 207 33.52 -26.25 2.90
N LEU A 208 33.01 -26.73 1.78
CA LEU A 208 32.32 -25.93 0.79
C LEU A 208 30.82 -26.25 0.85
N THR A 209 29.99 -25.23 0.80
CA THR A 209 28.60 -25.37 0.39
C THR A 209 28.50 -24.94 -1.06
N ILE A 210 27.97 -25.82 -1.90
CA ILE A 210 27.93 -25.65 -3.35
C ILE A 210 26.48 -25.84 -3.83
N GLY A 211 26.03 -25.03 -4.79
CA GLY A 211 24.63 -25.03 -5.26
C GLY A 211 23.79 -24.00 -4.50
N SER A 212 22.58 -24.37 -4.09
CA SER A 212 21.69 -23.45 -3.37
C SER A 212 21.95 -23.44 -1.87
N LYS A 213 21.77 -22.27 -1.24
CA LYS A 213 21.89 -22.14 0.21
C LYS A 213 20.55 -22.42 0.85
N LYS A 214 20.44 -23.50 1.63
CA LYS A 214 19.33 -23.65 2.57
C LYS A 214 19.35 -22.54 3.62
N LYS A 215 18.19 -21.99 3.96
CA LYS A 215 18.03 -21.14 5.15
C LYS A 215 18.40 -21.97 6.38
N LYS A 216 19.37 -21.50 7.16
CA LYS A 216 19.76 -22.10 8.44
C LYS A 216 18.78 -21.64 9.52
N LEU A 217 18.73 -22.35 10.65
CA LEU A 217 17.91 -21.94 11.80
C LEU A 217 18.17 -20.48 12.22
N THR A 218 19.43 -20.03 12.16
CA THR A 218 19.80 -18.64 12.44
C THR A 218 19.18 -17.66 11.43
N ASP A 219 19.06 -18.04 10.16
CA ASP A 219 18.40 -17.21 9.14
C ASP A 219 16.90 -17.08 9.46
N TYR A 220 16.24 -18.17 9.84
CA TYR A 220 14.84 -18.14 10.32
C TYR A 220 14.67 -17.30 11.59
N GLN A 221 15.58 -17.42 12.56
CA GLN A 221 15.54 -16.61 13.79
C GLN A 221 15.68 -15.12 13.48
N ASN A 222 16.54 -14.75 12.52
CA ASN A 222 16.70 -13.38 12.08
C ASN A 222 15.46 -12.86 11.36
N GLU A 223 14.82 -13.68 10.53
CA GLU A 223 13.55 -13.35 9.88
C GLU A 223 12.43 -13.16 10.91
N ILE A 224 12.28 -14.08 11.87
CA ILE A 224 11.30 -13.98 12.96
C ILE A 224 11.53 -12.69 13.77
N LYS A 225 12.79 -12.37 14.11
CA LYS A 225 13.13 -11.14 14.82
C LYS A 225 12.76 -9.89 14.01
N THR A 226 12.99 -9.91 12.70
CA THR A 226 12.62 -8.83 11.78
C THR A 226 11.10 -8.67 11.72
N ILE A 227 10.37 -9.76 11.56
CA ILE A 227 8.90 -9.79 11.57
C ILE A 227 8.37 -9.24 12.89
N GLN A 228 8.91 -9.66 14.03
CA GLN A 228 8.52 -9.14 15.35
C GLN A 228 8.71 -7.63 15.45
N SER A 229 9.85 -7.11 14.99
CA SER A 229 10.09 -5.66 15.00
C SER A 229 9.11 -4.89 14.11
N ASN A 230 8.80 -5.43 12.92
CA ASN A 230 7.83 -4.85 12.02
C ASN A 230 6.41 -4.89 12.60
N LEU A 231 6.02 -5.98 13.26
CA LEU A 231 4.74 -6.11 13.95
C LEU A 231 4.57 -5.11 15.09
N VAL A 232 5.63 -4.85 15.86
CA VAL A 232 5.63 -3.80 16.91
C VAL A 232 5.36 -2.43 16.29
N ASN A 233 6.01 -2.11 15.17
CA ASN A 233 5.80 -0.85 14.46
C ASN A 233 4.37 -0.73 13.90
N ILE A 234 3.84 -1.81 13.31
CA ILE A 234 2.45 -1.85 12.82
C ILE A 234 1.48 -1.62 13.98
N LYS A 235 1.68 -2.28 15.12
CA LYS A 235 0.81 -2.12 16.30
C LYS A 235 0.87 -0.69 16.85
N ALA A 236 2.05 -0.08 16.92
CA ALA A 236 2.20 1.32 17.34
C ALA A 236 1.45 2.28 16.41
N ASN A 237 1.59 2.10 15.10
CA ASN A 237 0.88 2.90 14.10
C ASN A 237 -0.63 2.70 14.16
N ALA A 238 -1.10 1.46 14.34
CA ALA A 238 -2.52 1.14 14.50
C ALA A 238 -3.09 1.83 15.75
N SER A 239 -2.41 1.75 16.89
CA SER A 239 -2.83 2.44 18.12
C SER A 239 -2.88 3.96 17.96
N ALA A 240 -1.88 4.57 17.30
CA ALA A 240 -1.88 6.01 17.02
C ALA A 240 -3.03 6.41 16.08
N GLY A 241 -3.35 5.56 15.09
CA GLY A 241 -4.53 5.71 14.24
C GLY A 241 -5.84 5.66 15.03
N THR A 242 -6.00 4.67 15.92
CA THR A 242 -7.18 4.53 16.79
C THR A 242 -7.37 5.74 17.70
N GLN A 243 -6.28 6.28 18.26
CA GLN A 243 -6.35 7.49 19.08
C GLN A 243 -6.82 8.70 18.26
N SER A 244 -6.27 8.87 17.06
CA SER A 244 -6.67 9.94 16.14
C SER A 244 -8.15 9.83 15.73
N ILE A 245 -8.63 8.62 15.47
CA ILE A 245 -10.05 8.36 15.19
C ILE A 245 -10.92 8.70 16.41
N SER A 246 -10.50 8.31 17.62
CA SER A 246 -11.22 8.65 18.85
C SER A 246 -11.34 10.17 19.07
N ASP A 247 -10.27 10.91 18.79
CA ASP A 247 -10.28 12.38 18.91
C ASP A 247 -11.15 13.03 17.83
N LEU A 248 -11.17 12.49 16.60
CA LEU A 248 -12.09 12.93 15.55
C LEU A 248 -13.57 12.67 15.91
N ILE A 249 -13.87 11.51 16.52
CA ILE A 249 -15.22 11.18 17.00
C ILE A 249 -15.67 12.19 18.07
N LYS A 250 -14.80 12.50 19.06
CA LYS A 250 -15.12 13.51 20.08
C LYS A 250 -15.38 14.89 19.48
N LYS A 251 -14.59 15.29 18.48
CA LYS A 251 -14.77 16.56 17.76
C LYS A 251 -16.06 16.57 16.93
N GLN A 252 -16.42 15.45 16.31
CA GLN A 252 -17.70 15.29 15.61
C GLN A 252 -18.88 15.44 16.58
N GLU A 253 -18.79 14.86 17.77
CA GLU A 253 -19.82 14.95 18.79
C GLU A 253 -19.97 16.37 19.34
N SER A 254 -18.86 17.08 19.59
CA SER A 254 -18.90 18.49 19.99
C SER A 254 -19.54 19.38 18.92
N LEU A 255 -19.15 19.20 17.65
CA LEU A 255 -19.75 19.93 16.53
C LEU A 255 -21.25 19.63 16.38
N LYS A 256 -21.68 18.38 16.59
CA LYS A 256 -23.11 18.02 16.57
C LYS A 256 -23.90 18.75 17.65
N ASN A 257 -23.32 18.89 18.85
CA ASN A 257 -23.94 19.62 19.95
C ASN A 257 -24.01 21.13 19.64
N GLU A 258 -22.94 21.71 19.10
CA GLU A 258 -22.91 23.11 18.66
C GLU A 258 -23.97 23.40 17.59
N VAL A 259 -24.09 22.55 16.57
CA VAL A 259 -25.14 22.66 15.54
C VAL A 259 -26.54 22.57 16.15
N SER A 260 -26.75 21.67 17.12
CA SER A 260 -28.05 21.54 17.79
C SER A 260 -28.40 22.80 18.59
N GLN A 261 -27.42 23.40 19.26
CA GLN A 261 -27.62 24.66 19.98
C GLN A 261 -27.95 25.81 19.00
N GLN A 262 -27.21 25.93 17.90
CA GLN A 262 -27.47 26.93 16.86
C GLN A 262 -28.87 26.77 16.25
N ASN A 263 -29.34 25.54 16.04
CA ASN A 263 -30.71 25.30 15.56
C ASN A 263 -31.76 25.83 16.55
N ASN A 264 -31.57 25.65 17.85
CA ASN A 264 -32.48 26.22 18.86
C ASN A 264 -32.45 27.75 18.85
N GLU A 265 -31.29 28.36 18.69
CA GLU A 265 -31.15 29.82 18.56
C GLU A 265 -31.86 30.34 17.29
N ILE A 266 -31.74 29.64 16.17
CA ILE A 266 -32.47 29.94 14.93
C ILE A 266 -33.98 29.85 15.12
N ILE A 267 -34.48 28.81 15.80
CA ILE A 267 -35.91 28.65 16.11
C ILE A 267 -36.40 29.85 16.93
N ASN A 268 -35.69 30.21 18.00
CA ASN A 268 -36.07 31.33 18.86
C ASN A 268 -36.08 32.67 18.09
N LEU A 269 -35.08 32.90 17.24
CA LEU A 269 -35.03 34.09 16.39
C LEU A 269 -36.19 34.09 15.38
N SER A 270 -36.49 32.95 14.76
CA SER A 270 -37.61 32.80 13.84
C SER A 270 -38.95 33.14 14.50
N GLU A 271 -39.21 32.60 15.70
CA GLU A 271 -40.40 32.93 16.48
C GLU A 271 -40.49 34.43 16.82
N GLY A 272 -39.35 35.04 17.17
CA GLY A 272 -39.27 36.49 17.38
C GLY A 272 -39.62 37.29 16.13
N THR A 273 -39.10 36.89 14.95
CA THR A 273 -39.42 37.55 13.69
C THR A 273 -40.89 37.39 13.29
N GLN A 274 -41.52 36.26 13.60
CA GLN A 274 -42.94 36.05 13.36
C GLN A 274 -43.80 37.00 14.21
N LYS A 275 -43.52 37.08 15.52
CA LYS A 275 -44.23 38.00 16.43
C LYS A 275 -44.09 39.46 16.00
N LEU A 276 -42.90 39.84 15.52
CA LEU A 276 -42.68 41.18 14.99
C LEU A 276 -43.49 41.43 13.71
N SER A 277 -43.55 40.45 12.80
CA SER A 277 -44.37 40.51 11.59
C SER A 277 -45.87 40.67 11.90
N GLU A 278 -46.39 39.90 12.87
CA GLU A 278 -47.77 40.03 13.35
C GLU A 278 -48.05 41.43 13.91
N SER A 279 -47.11 41.98 14.69
CA SER A 279 -47.20 43.35 15.22
C SER A 279 -47.21 44.41 14.12
N ILE A 280 -46.36 44.26 13.09
CA ILE A 280 -46.33 45.15 11.92
C ILE A 280 -47.65 45.11 11.16
N ASN A 281 -48.25 43.94 10.96
CA ASN A 281 -49.55 43.83 10.29
C ASN A 281 -50.65 44.52 11.09
N SER A 282 -50.71 44.30 12.40
CA SER A 282 -51.69 44.99 13.27
C SER A 282 -51.53 46.51 13.23
N LEU A 283 -50.30 47.02 13.24
CA LEU A 283 -50.03 48.45 13.08
C LEU A 283 -50.47 48.97 11.70
N LYS A 284 -50.23 48.20 10.64
CA LYS A 284 -50.66 48.55 9.28
C LYS A 284 -52.18 48.64 9.17
N ASP A 285 -52.91 47.70 9.75
CA ASP A 285 -54.37 47.70 9.81
C ASP A 285 -54.90 48.90 10.61
N GLY A 286 -54.24 49.21 11.73
CA GLY A 286 -54.54 50.41 12.54
C GLY A 286 -54.35 51.71 11.76
N ILE A 287 -53.26 51.84 11.00
CA ILE A 287 -53.03 53.00 10.12
C ILE A 287 -54.13 53.11 9.05
N ALA A 288 -54.48 52.01 8.39
CA ALA A 288 -55.54 52.01 7.37
C ALA A 288 -56.91 52.42 7.93
N GLN A 289 -57.22 52.02 9.18
CA GLN A 289 -58.44 52.44 9.86
C GLN A 289 -58.42 53.94 10.16
N VAL A 290 -57.29 54.48 10.61
CA VAL A 290 -57.13 55.93 10.85
C VAL A 290 -57.29 56.71 9.54
N GLU A 291 -56.67 56.26 8.44
CA GLU A 291 -56.83 56.88 7.11
C GLU A 291 -58.28 56.89 6.64
N THR A 292 -59.02 55.79 6.89
CA THR A 292 -60.45 55.69 6.56
C THR A 292 -61.29 56.67 7.38
N ASN A 293 -61.04 56.73 8.70
CA ASN A 293 -61.75 57.63 9.60
C ASN A 293 -61.51 59.10 9.22
N LEU A 294 -60.26 59.49 8.97
CA LEU A 294 -59.91 60.84 8.51
C LEU A 294 -60.61 61.18 7.18
N SER A 295 -60.65 60.24 6.25
CA SER A 295 -61.31 60.45 4.95
C SER A 295 -62.82 60.66 5.10
N SER A 296 -63.46 59.92 6.00
CA SER A 296 -64.88 60.13 6.34
C SER A 296 -65.10 61.51 6.96
N GLU A 297 -64.29 61.87 7.96
CA GLU A 297 -64.42 63.14 8.68
C GLU A 297 -64.18 64.36 7.76
N ILE A 298 -63.21 64.26 6.83
CA ILE A 298 -63.01 65.26 5.77
C ILE A 298 -64.24 65.37 4.86
N THR A 299 -64.89 64.25 4.53
CA THR A 299 -66.09 64.23 3.69
C THR A 299 -67.27 64.91 4.40
N ASP A 300 -67.47 64.60 5.69
CA ASP A 300 -68.50 65.21 6.51
C ASP A 300 -68.27 66.73 6.67
N LEU A 301 -67.01 67.15 6.90
CA LEU A 301 -66.64 68.57 6.96
C LEU A 301 -66.89 69.30 5.63
N LYS A 302 -66.60 68.67 4.49
CA LYS A 302 -66.89 69.25 3.16
C LYS A 302 -68.39 69.44 2.97
N LYS A 303 -69.20 68.45 3.33
CA LYS A 303 -70.66 68.55 3.25
C LYS A 303 -71.21 69.66 4.15
N SER A 304 -70.75 69.73 5.40
CA SER A 304 -71.13 70.80 6.33
C SER A 304 -70.75 72.20 5.81
N ARG A 305 -69.60 72.31 5.14
CA ARG A 305 -69.18 73.54 4.47
C ARG A 305 -70.09 73.91 3.29
N GLU A 306 -70.44 72.94 2.43
CA GLU A 306 -71.38 73.18 1.32
C GLU A 306 -72.75 73.66 1.82
N GLU A 307 -73.30 73.02 2.85
CA GLU A 307 -74.55 73.43 3.50
C GLU A 307 -74.47 74.86 4.08
N SER A 308 -73.32 75.22 4.66
CA SER A 308 -73.05 76.57 5.16
C SER A 308 -72.95 77.60 4.03
N ASP A 309 -72.26 77.27 2.93
CA ASP A 309 -72.12 78.13 1.75
C ASP A 309 -73.48 78.37 1.06
N GLU A 310 -74.34 77.34 0.98
CA GLU A 310 -75.73 77.47 0.51
C GLU A 310 -76.55 78.39 1.43
N THR A 311 -76.41 78.21 2.75
CA THR A 311 -77.10 79.04 3.74
C THR A 311 -76.67 80.51 3.63
N ILE A 312 -75.37 80.78 3.53
CA ILE A 312 -74.81 82.13 3.32
C ILE A 312 -75.33 82.73 2.02
N SER A 313 -75.31 81.97 0.92
CA SER A 313 -75.84 82.42 -0.37
C SER A 313 -77.32 82.80 -0.31
N SER A 314 -78.12 82.02 0.43
CA SER A 314 -79.55 82.32 0.65
C SER A 314 -79.76 83.59 1.47
N LEU A 315 -78.93 83.83 2.49
CA LEU A 315 -78.96 85.02 3.33
C LEU A 315 -78.55 86.27 2.53
N ILE A 316 -77.50 86.19 1.71
CA ILE A 316 -77.06 87.28 0.82
C ILE A 316 -78.22 87.71 -0.09
N LYS A 317 -78.84 86.77 -0.81
CA LYS A 317 -80.02 87.06 -1.66
C LYS A 317 -81.15 87.72 -0.90
N ARG A 318 -81.37 87.34 0.36
CA ARG A 318 -82.43 87.88 1.21
C ARG A 318 -82.12 89.31 1.68
N VAL A 319 -80.85 89.63 1.94
CA VAL A 319 -80.38 90.99 2.23
C VAL A 319 -80.49 91.88 0.98
N GLU A 320 -80.03 91.41 -0.18
CA GLU A 320 -80.14 92.15 -1.45
C GLU A 320 -81.61 92.49 -1.79
N ASN A 321 -82.56 91.60 -1.50
CA ASN A 321 -83.99 91.85 -1.68
C ASN A 321 -84.56 92.89 -0.69
N LEU A 322 -83.93 93.10 0.46
CA LEU A 322 -84.33 94.10 1.46
C LEU A 322 -83.76 95.48 1.14
N GLU A 323 -82.56 95.55 0.56
CA GLU A 323 -81.91 96.81 0.17
C GLU A 323 -82.50 97.45 -1.10
N ASN A 324 -83.20 96.67 -1.94
CA ASN A 324 -83.88 97.14 -3.16
C ASN A 324 -85.36 97.53 -2.98
N LYS A 325 -85.77 97.85 -1.74
CA LYS A 325 -87.14 98.26 -1.36
C LYS A 325 -87.14 99.63 -0.69
#